data_AF-F4NWF3-F1
#
_entry.id   AF-F4NWF3-F1
#
_cell.length_a   1.000
_cell.length_b   1.000
_cell.length_c   1.000
_cell.angle_alpha   90.00
_cell.angle_beta   90.00
_cell.angle_gamma   90.00
#
_symmetry.space_group_name_H-M   'P 1'
#
loop_
_entity.id
_entity.type
_entity.pdbx_description
1 polymer ?
#
loop_
_entity_poly.entity_id
_entity_poly.type
_entity_poly.pdbx_seq_one_letter_code
_entity_poly.pdbx_strand_id
1 'polypeptide(L)'
;MISNAPLPSTVVIAGHLFKSCWAASCQDHLDFEDIDNPRNGLLMFKPFEFAFDNSHICFLYDSKTDQFKLKILNPLLKPMTIKEYIKSEKEINENSLLKSRDAWISELNQQQAIDMDAAITAVDNLMVILDMGFADFEGCPVLSGANGNKCYGRCLSFQASMSQIFALNKGWIKKEEVKSPSMFTELEENNKERILEWMSSLSQDKLLPTSAIDD
;
A
#
# COMPACT_ATOMS: atom_id res chain seq x y z
N MET A 1 -7.88 2.38 -4.98
CA MET A 1 -6.83 3.41 -5.20
C MET A 1 -6.93 4.47 -4.11
N ILE A 2 -5.80 4.91 -3.56
CA ILE A 2 -5.72 5.77 -2.36
C ILE A 2 -5.89 7.26 -2.70
N SER A 3 -5.50 7.67 -3.91
CA SER A 3 -5.52 9.08 -4.35
C SER A 3 -6.92 9.67 -4.56
N ASN A 4 -7.98 8.85 -4.60
CA ASN A 4 -9.34 9.24 -4.99
C ASN A 4 -9.46 9.98 -6.34
N ALA A 5 -8.40 9.96 -7.15
CA ALA A 5 -8.31 10.67 -8.42
C ALA A 5 -7.63 9.77 -9.46
N PRO A 6 -8.16 9.65 -10.68
CA PRO A 6 -7.57 8.84 -11.73
C PRO A 6 -6.14 9.28 -11.99
N LEU A 7 -5.25 8.30 -12.13
CA LEU A 7 -3.83 8.48 -12.42
C LEU A 7 -3.48 7.78 -13.73
N PRO A 8 -2.40 8.19 -14.42
CA PRO A 8 -1.91 7.47 -15.59
C PRO A 8 -1.67 5.99 -15.24
N SER A 9 -2.12 5.07 -16.09
CA SER A 9 -2.01 3.63 -15.81
C SER A 9 -0.57 3.16 -15.61
N THR A 10 0.39 3.84 -16.24
CA THR A 10 1.83 3.56 -16.13
C THR A 10 2.42 3.85 -14.75
N VAL A 11 1.74 4.63 -13.91
CA VAL A 11 2.20 4.94 -12.55
C VAL A 11 1.45 4.15 -11.47
N VAL A 12 0.42 3.40 -11.86
CA VAL A 12 -0.41 2.59 -10.97
C VAL A 12 -0.04 1.12 -11.15
N ILE A 13 0.15 0.41 -10.04
CA ILE A 13 0.47 -1.02 -10.02
C ILE A 13 -0.63 -1.77 -9.26
N ALA A 14 -0.90 -3.01 -9.68
CA ALA A 14 -1.66 -3.96 -8.88
C ALA A 14 -0.70 -4.65 -7.91
N GLY A 15 -0.56 -4.09 -6.70
CA GLY A 15 0.30 -4.67 -5.67
C GLY A 15 -0.43 -5.77 -4.90
N HIS A 16 0.28 -6.86 -4.60
CA HIS A 16 -0.24 -7.92 -3.73
C HIS A 16 -0.35 -7.43 -2.28
N LEU A 17 -1.48 -7.73 -1.62
CA LEU A 17 -1.74 -7.39 -0.22
C LEU A 17 -1.04 -8.36 0.72
N PHE A 18 -1.08 -9.64 0.38
CA PHE A 18 -0.27 -10.69 0.98
C PHE A 18 0.84 -11.07 0.01
N LYS A 19 2.09 -10.97 0.46
CA LYS A 19 3.27 -11.05 -0.41
C LYS A 19 3.48 -12.46 -0.95
N SER A 20 4.02 -12.56 -2.16
CA SER A 20 4.32 -13.83 -2.83
C SER A 20 5.32 -14.69 -2.06
N CYS A 21 6.26 -14.09 -1.32
CA CYS A 21 7.18 -14.82 -0.46
C CYS A 21 6.48 -15.57 0.69
N TRP A 22 5.21 -15.26 0.96
CA TRP A 22 4.38 -15.93 1.95
C TRP A 22 3.38 -16.91 1.32
N ALA A 23 3.46 -17.18 0.01
CA ALA A 23 2.51 -18.03 -0.71
C ALA A 23 2.24 -19.38 -0.02
N ALA A 24 3.30 -20.04 0.51
CA ALA A 24 3.20 -21.31 1.22
C ALA A 24 2.34 -21.26 2.50
N SER A 25 2.05 -20.06 3.02
CA SER A 25 1.28 -19.81 4.25
C SER A 25 -0.11 -19.23 3.98
N CYS A 26 -0.49 -18.99 2.70
CA CYS A 26 -1.80 -18.39 2.36
C CYS A 26 -2.96 -19.26 2.83
N GLN A 27 -2.93 -20.55 2.51
CA GLN A 27 -4.04 -21.45 2.79
C GLN A 27 -4.20 -21.69 4.30
N ASP A 28 -3.09 -21.98 4.98
CA ASP A 28 -3.09 -22.36 6.40
C ASP A 28 -3.51 -21.21 7.34
N HIS A 29 -3.30 -19.96 6.92
CA HIS A 29 -3.48 -18.79 7.78
C HIS A 29 -4.52 -17.79 7.30
N LEU A 30 -4.74 -17.69 5.99
CA LEU A 30 -5.64 -16.71 5.39
C LEU A 30 -6.71 -17.33 4.51
N ASP A 31 -6.83 -18.67 4.38
CA ASP A 31 -7.97 -19.33 3.73
C ASP A 31 -8.22 -18.85 2.27
N PHE A 32 -7.13 -18.74 1.50
CA PHE A 32 -7.17 -18.72 0.04
C PHE A 32 -5.99 -19.47 -0.57
N GLU A 33 -6.25 -20.14 -1.68
CA GLU A 33 -5.30 -21.06 -2.32
C GLU A 33 -4.41 -20.38 -3.37
N ASP A 34 -4.94 -19.34 -4.03
CA ASP A 34 -4.26 -18.67 -5.14
C ASP A 34 -3.75 -17.29 -4.72
N ILE A 35 -2.42 -17.15 -4.65
CA ILE A 35 -1.76 -15.88 -4.33
C ILE A 35 -2.07 -14.79 -5.36
N ASP A 36 -2.35 -15.16 -6.61
CA ASP A 36 -2.65 -14.26 -7.72
C ASP A 36 -4.15 -13.97 -7.85
N ASN A 37 -4.94 -14.37 -6.85
CA ASN A 37 -6.35 -14.01 -6.78
C ASN A 37 -6.50 -12.48 -6.82
N PRO A 38 -7.33 -11.91 -7.71
CA PRO A 38 -7.50 -10.45 -7.83
C PRO A 38 -7.94 -9.75 -6.53
N ARG A 39 -8.57 -10.49 -5.59
CA ARG A 39 -8.93 -9.96 -4.26
C ARG A 39 -7.73 -9.80 -3.32
N ASN A 40 -6.61 -10.47 -3.61
CA ASN A 40 -5.30 -10.23 -3.00
C ASN A 40 -4.55 -9.07 -3.67
N GLY A 41 -5.14 -8.38 -4.65
CA GLY A 41 -4.56 -7.21 -5.29
C GLY A 41 -5.20 -5.90 -4.83
N LEU A 42 -4.42 -4.83 -4.79
CA LEU A 42 -4.90 -3.45 -4.67
C LEU A 42 -4.19 -2.56 -5.69
N LEU A 43 -4.97 -1.79 -6.45
CA LEU A 43 -4.41 -0.76 -7.32
C LEU A 43 -3.87 0.41 -6.48
N MET A 44 -2.55 0.57 -6.55
CA MET A 44 -1.79 1.55 -5.77
C MET A 44 -0.89 2.38 -6.69
N PHE A 45 -0.77 3.66 -6.38
CA PHE A 45 0.24 4.51 -7.00
C PHE A 45 1.63 4.07 -6.49
N LYS A 46 2.61 3.97 -7.38
CA LYS A 46 3.90 3.31 -7.10
C LYS A 46 4.60 3.76 -5.79
N PRO A 47 4.65 5.05 -5.42
CA PRO A 47 5.22 5.48 -4.14
C PRO A 47 4.45 4.96 -2.91
N PHE A 48 3.13 4.83 -2.99
CA PHE A 48 2.34 4.24 -1.90
C PHE A 48 2.51 2.73 -1.82
N GLU A 49 2.62 2.04 -2.97
CA GLU A 49 2.94 0.61 -2.97
C GLU A 49 4.31 0.35 -2.34
N PHE A 50 5.33 1.14 -2.71
CA PHE A 50 6.66 1.01 -2.14
C PHE A 50 6.65 1.28 -0.61
N ALA A 51 5.97 2.35 -0.17
CA ALA A 51 5.82 2.64 1.25
C ALA A 51 5.04 1.54 2.00
N PHE A 52 4.06 0.91 1.37
CA PHE A 52 3.27 -0.19 1.93
C PHE A 52 4.11 -1.46 2.07
N ASP A 53 4.88 -1.82 1.04
CA ASP A 53 5.77 -2.98 1.07
C ASP A 53 6.85 -2.86 2.14
N ASN A 54 7.39 -1.66 2.33
CA ASN A 54 8.41 -1.35 3.34
C ASN A 54 7.84 -1.08 4.74
N SER A 55 6.53 -1.29 4.96
CA SER A 55 5.88 -1.05 6.25
C SER A 55 6.02 0.40 6.77
N HIS A 56 6.29 1.36 5.87
CA HIS A 56 6.26 2.79 6.20
C HIS A 56 4.83 3.27 6.41
N ILE A 57 3.87 2.64 5.72
CA ILE A 57 2.43 2.84 5.89
C ILE A 57 1.73 1.48 6.05
N CYS A 58 0.52 1.51 6.59
CA CYS A 58 -0.42 0.39 6.54
C CYS A 58 -1.85 0.89 6.39
N PHE A 59 -2.82 -0.03 6.29
CA PHE A 59 -4.23 0.30 6.24
C PHE A 59 -4.98 -0.28 7.44
N LEU A 60 -5.59 0.58 8.25
CA LEU A 60 -6.36 0.19 9.42
C LEU A 60 -7.85 0.23 9.12
N TYR A 61 -8.57 -0.82 9.53
CA TYR A 61 -10.03 -0.83 9.40
C TYR A 61 -10.69 0.12 10.40
N ASP A 62 -11.61 0.94 9.90
CA ASP A 62 -12.50 1.79 10.70
C ASP A 62 -13.92 1.22 10.63
N SER A 63 -14.35 0.59 11.72
CA SER A 63 -15.67 -0.03 11.86
C SER A 63 -16.83 0.98 11.84
N LYS A 64 -16.57 2.27 12.13
CA LYS A 64 -17.61 3.30 12.08
C LYS A 64 -17.97 3.65 10.64
N THR A 65 -16.98 3.60 9.73
CA THR A 65 -17.15 3.96 8.32
C THR A 65 -17.14 2.75 7.38
N ASP A 66 -16.94 1.54 7.91
CA ASP A 66 -16.73 0.30 7.14
C ASP A 66 -15.66 0.45 6.04
N GLN A 67 -14.54 1.09 6.38
CA GLN A 67 -13.49 1.44 5.43
C GLN A 67 -12.10 1.22 6.02
N PHE A 68 -11.17 0.76 5.20
CA PHE A 68 -9.75 0.82 5.52
C PHE A 68 -9.24 2.23 5.29
N LYS A 69 -8.42 2.74 6.22
CA LYS A 69 -7.82 4.07 6.16
C LYS A 69 -6.30 3.98 6.25
N LEU A 70 -5.61 4.79 5.46
CA LEU A 70 -4.15 4.85 5.47
C LEU A 70 -3.65 5.32 6.85
N LYS A 71 -2.62 4.65 7.33
CA LYS A 71 -1.90 4.99 8.55
C LYS A 71 -0.41 5.05 8.25
N ILE A 72 0.21 6.20 8.49
CA ILE A 72 1.65 6.39 8.46
C ILE A 72 2.24 5.84 9.75
N LEU A 73 3.22 4.96 9.59
CA LEU A 73 3.97 4.34 10.67
C LEU A 73 5.36 4.95 10.78
N ASN A 74 6.06 5.14 9.65
CA ASN A 74 7.37 5.79 9.64
C ASN A 74 7.21 7.32 9.76
N PRO A 75 7.66 7.94 10.88
CA PRO A 75 7.47 9.37 11.09
C PRO A 75 8.25 10.25 10.10
N LEU A 76 9.29 9.71 9.43
CA LEU A 76 10.08 10.44 8.44
C LEU A 76 9.28 10.80 7.19
N LEU A 77 8.19 10.09 6.90
CA LEU A 77 7.32 10.40 5.76
C LEU A 77 6.48 11.66 6.00
N LYS A 78 6.09 11.95 7.25
CA LYS A 78 5.15 13.04 7.56
C LYS A 78 5.58 14.42 7.01
N PRO A 79 6.85 14.85 7.11
CA PRO A 79 7.27 16.13 6.56
C PRO A 79 7.54 16.11 5.05
N MET A 80 7.54 14.94 4.39
CA MET A 80 7.88 14.82 2.98
C MET A 80 6.66 14.98 2.08
N THR A 81 6.86 15.68 0.96
CA THR A 81 6.00 15.55 -0.21
C THR A 81 6.18 14.18 -0.87
N ILE A 82 5.20 13.75 -1.66
CA ILE A 82 5.30 12.55 -2.50
C ILE A 82 6.54 12.63 -3.41
N LYS A 83 6.80 13.80 -4.00
CA LYS A 83 7.95 14.04 -4.87
C LYS A 83 9.29 13.93 -4.15
N GLU A 84 9.41 14.45 -2.93
CA GLU A 84 10.61 14.30 -2.11
C GLU A 84 10.85 12.85 -1.74
N TYR A 85 9.80 12.12 -1.39
CA TYR A 85 9.88 10.70 -1.10
C TYR A 85 10.41 9.90 -2.30
N ILE A 86 9.85 10.11 -3.50
CA ILE A 86 10.32 9.46 -4.74
C ILE A 86 11.83 9.68 -4.93
N LYS A 87 12.32 10.90 -4.70
CA LYS A 87 13.75 11.22 -4.85
C LYS A 87 14.64 10.58 -3.79
N SER A 88 14.10 10.30 -2.60
CA SER A 88 14.85 9.66 -1.52
C SER A 88 15.00 8.15 -1.70
N GLU A 89 14.10 7.53 -2.47
CA GLU A 89 14.01 6.06 -2.60
C GLU A 89 14.70 5.57 -3.88
N LYS A 90 15.81 4.83 -3.73
CA LYS A 90 16.65 4.39 -4.85
C LYS A 90 15.96 3.39 -5.78
N GLU A 91 15.00 2.62 -5.28
CA GLU A 91 14.28 1.60 -6.03
C GLU A 91 13.10 2.15 -6.85
N ILE A 92 12.69 3.39 -6.57
CA ILE A 92 11.67 4.07 -7.36
C ILE A 92 12.34 4.72 -8.56
N ASN A 93 11.94 4.33 -9.76
CA ASN A 93 12.43 4.97 -10.99
C ASN A 93 11.88 6.40 -11.09
N GLU A 94 12.65 7.38 -10.60
CA GLU A 94 12.25 8.79 -10.61
C GLU A 94 11.95 9.30 -12.02
N ASN A 95 12.70 8.85 -13.04
CA ASN A 95 12.58 9.34 -14.41
C ASN A 95 11.27 8.90 -15.07
N SER A 96 10.66 7.81 -14.60
CA SER A 96 9.35 7.39 -15.09
C SER A 96 8.19 8.15 -14.45
N LEU A 97 8.37 8.69 -13.23
CA LEU A 97 7.29 9.32 -12.44
C LEU A 97 7.35 10.85 -12.45
N LEU A 98 8.54 11.44 -12.35
CA LEU A 98 8.75 12.89 -12.15
C LEU A 98 8.94 13.66 -13.47
N LYS A 99 8.28 13.21 -14.54
CA LYS A 99 8.27 13.91 -15.83
C LYS A 99 7.50 15.22 -15.72
N SER A 100 7.87 16.21 -16.54
CA SER A 100 7.05 17.41 -16.68
C SER A 100 5.69 17.06 -17.28
N ARG A 101 4.69 17.91 -17.01
CA ARG A 101 3.36 17.79 -17.62
C ARG A 101 3.42 17.67 -19.16
N ASP A 102 4.23 18.51 -19.80
CA ASP A 102 4.36 18.50 -21.27
C ASP A 102 5.02 17.22 -21.80
N ALA A 103 5.96 16.65 -21.05
CA ALA A 103 6.57 15.37 -21.39
C ALA A 103 5.55 14.22 -21.28
N TRP A 104 4.71 14.22 -20.23
CA TRP A 104 3.60 13.28 -20.09
C TRP A 104 2.60 13.36 -21.25
N ILE A 105 2.17 14.57 -21.62
CA ILE A 105 1.21 14.77 -22.72
C ILE A 105 1.84 14.33 -24.06
N SER A 106 3.12 14.62 -24.28
CA SER A 106 3.83 14.19 -25.49
C SER A 106 3.88 12.67 -25.63
N GLU A 107 4.11 11.95 -24.53
CA GLU A 107 4.11 10.48 -24.50
C GLU A 107 2.71 9.89 -24.75
N LEU A 108 1.67 10.46 -24.13
CA LEU A 108 0.29 10.05 -24.35
C LEU A 108 -0.15 10.20 -25.82
N ASN A 109 0.28 11.30 -26.47
CA ASN A 109 0.02 11.53 -27.89
C ASN A 109 0.70 10.48 -28.78
N GLN A 110 1.94 10.07 -28.44
CA GLN A 110 2.66 9.04 -29.19
C GLN A 110 2.03 7.66 -29.03
N GLN A 111 1.47 7.37 -27.86
CA GLN A 111 0.79 6.10 -27.55
C GLN A 111 -0.63 6.01 -28.10
N GLN A 112 -1.13 7.05 -28.77
CA GLN A 112 -2.50 7.12 -29.32
C GLN A 112 -3.56 6.77 -28.27
N ALA A 113 -3.51 7.46 -27.12
CA ALA A 113 -4.48 7.28 -26.05
C ALA A 113 -5.93 7.38 -26.58
N ILE A 114 -6.78 6.41 -26.19
CA ILE A 114 -8.16 6.28 -26.69
C ILE A 114 -9.02 7.50 -26.31
N ASP A 115 -8.77 8.05 -25.12
CA ASP A 115 -9.44 9.23 -24.58
C ASP A 115 -8.39 10.22 -24.05
N MET A 116 -8.10 11.24 -24.84
CA MET A 116 -7.04 12.20 -24.52
C MET A 116 -7.45 13.14 -23.39
N ASP A 117 -8.72 13.51 -23.27
CA ASP A 117 -9.19 14.42 -22.21
C ASP A 117 -9.12 13.74 -20.83
N ALA A 118 -9.53 12.47 -20.76
CA ALA A 118 -9.37 11.66 -19.55
C ALA A 118 -7.90 11.45 -19.19
N ALA A 119 -7.03 11.22 -20.19
CA ALA A 119 -5.61 11.03 -19.97
C ALA A 119 -4.91 12.32 -19.48
N ILE A 120 -5.26 13.49 -20.03
CA ILE A 120 -4.77 14.80 -19.57
C ILE A 120 -5.22 15.05 -18.13
N THR A 121 -6.49 14.78 -17.83
CA THR A 121 -7.02 14.91 -16.45
C THR A 121 -6.24 14.03 -15.47
N ALA A 122 -5.89 12.80 -15.86
CA ALA A 122 -5.10 11.91 -15.03
C ALA A 122 -3.68 12.45 -14.79
N VAL A 123 -3.04 13.04 -15.81
CA VAL A 123 -1.74 13.72 -15.66
C VAL A 123 -1.84 14.92 -14.74
N ASP A 124 -2.88 15.75 -14.87
CA ASP A 124 -3.10 16.91 -14.02
C ASP A 124 -3.28 16.50 -12.55
N ASN A 125 -4.03 15.43 -12.29
CA ASN A 125 -4.13 14.83 -10.96
C ASN A 125 -2.78 14.34 -10.42
N LEU A 126 -1.98 13.68 -11.27
CA LEU A 126 -0.63 13.23 -10.89
C LEU A 126 0.24 14.42 -10.48
N MET A 127 0.23 15.53 -11.23
CA MET A 127 1.02 16.73 -10.91
C MET A 127 0.63 17.28 -9.54
N VAL A 128 -0.67 17.36 -9.24
CA VAL A 128 -1.16 17.80 -7.93
C VAL A 128 -0.70 16.84 -6.82
N ILE A 129 -0.86 15.53 -7.01
CA ILE A 129 -0.51 14.52 -6.00
C ILE A 129 0.99 14.51 -5.70
N LEU A 130 1.85 14.73 -6.70
CA LEU A 130 3.30 14.78 -6.50
C LEU A 130 3.71 15.92 -5.55
N ASP A 131 2.98 17.03 -5.55
CA ASP A 131 3.26 18.19 -4.69
C ASP A 131 2.56 18.11 -3.32
N MET A 132 1.68 17.13 -3.10
CA MET A 132 1.04 16.88 -1.80
C MET A 132 2.01 16.25 -0.80
N GLY A 133 1.79 16.51 0.49
CA GLY A 133 2.46 15.86 1.60
C GLY A 133 1.98 14.42 1.81
N PHE A 134 2.86 13.52 2.25
CA PHE A 134 2.43 12.18 2.71
C PHE A 134 1.37 12.27 3.81
N ALA A 135 1.53 13.24 4.72
CA ALA A 135 0.59 13.48 5.80
C ALA A 135 -0.83 13.85 5.33
N ASP A 136 -1.00 14.39 4.11
CA ASP A 136 -2.31 14.72 3.55
C ASP A 136 -3.15 13.47 3.26
N PHE A 137 -2.51 12.30 3.19
CA PHE A 137 -3.17 11.01 2.95
C PHE A 137 -3.46 10.23 4.24
N GLU A 138 -2.98 10.69 5.41
CA GLU A 138 -3.27 10.05 6.70
C GLU A 138 -4.79 10.02 6.94
N GLY A 139 -5.34 8.83 7.17
CA GLY A 139 -6.77 8.65 7.40
C GLY A 139 -7.63 8.61 6.12
N CYS A 140 -7.06 8.83 4.93
CA CYS A 140 -7.79 8.70 3.67
C CYS A 140 -8.25 7.24 3.45
N PRO A 141 -9.49 7.04 2.98
CA PRO A 141 -10.03 5.70 2.78
C PRO A 141 -9.42 5.01 1.54
N VAL A 142 -9.26 3.69 1.63
CA VAL A 142 -8.95 2.84 0.48
C VAL A 142 -10.22 2.63 -0.33
N LEU A 143 -10.25 3.15 -1.55
CA LEU A 143 -11.36 2.91 -2.46
C LEU A 143 -11.21 1.53 -3.10
N SER A 144 -12.12 0.61 -2.76
CA SER A 144 -12.35 -0.62 -3.53
C SER A 144 -13.13 -0.26 -4.80
N GLY A 145 -12.84 -0.93 -5.92
CA GLY A 145 -13.46 -0.62 -7.22
C GLY A 145 -15.00 -0.64 -7.19
N ALA A 146 -15.62 0.06 -8.14
CA ALA A 146 -17.07 0.29 -8.25
C ALA A 146 -17.94 -0.99 -8.24
N ASN A 147 -17.36 -2.17 -8.46
CA ASN A 147 -18.10 -3.44 -8.57
C ASN A 147 -18.26 -4.19 -7.24
N GLY A 148 -17.95 -3.59 -6.09
CA GLY A 148 -18.21 -4.20 -4.77
C GLY A 148 -17.33 -5.41 -4.42
N ASN A 149 -16.42 -5.83 -5.31
CA ASN A 149 -15.38 -6.81 -4.98
C ASN A 149 -14.34 -6.17 -4.05
N LYS A 150 -14.65 -6.20 -2.74
CA LYS A 150 -13.72 -5.82 -1.68
C LYS A 150 -12.48 -6.71 -1.76
N CYS A 151 -11.31 -6.08 -1.65
CA CYS A 151 -10.05 -6.77 -1.37
C CYS A 151 -10.19 -7.67 -0.14
N TYR A 152 -9.34 -8.68 -0.02
CA TYR A 152 -9.29 -9.52 1.17
C TYR A 152 -8.93 -8.67 2.40
N GLY A 153 -9.94 -8.35 3.21
CA GLY A 153 -9.79 -7.60 4.45
C GLY A 153 -8.80 -8.25 5.42
N ARG A 154 -8.76 -9.59 5.41
CA ARG A 154 -7.78 -10.40 6.13
C ARG A 154 -6.33 -10.13 5.72
N CYS A 155 -6.04 -9.96 4.42
CA CYS A 155 -4.69 -9.62 3.95
C CYS A 155 -4.27 -8.22 4.42
N LEU A 156 -5.17 -7.24 4.33
CA LEU A 156 -4.91 -5.88 4.84
C LEU A 156 -4.73 -5.87 6.37
N SER A 157 -5.55 -6.63 7.10
CA SER A 157 -5.45 -6.75 8.56
C SER A 157 -4.14 -7.44 8.98
N PHE A 158 -3.72 -8.45 8.23
CA PHE A 158 -2.44 -9.12 8.43
C PHE A 158 -1.26 -8.17 8.17
N GLN A 159 -1.23 -7.50 7.00
CA GLN A 159 -0.16 -6.55 6.67
C GLN A 159 -0.10 -5.43 7.72
N ALA A 160 -1.23 -4.89 8.15
CA ALA A 160 -1.26 -3.85 9.17
C ALA A 160 -0.76 -4.33 10.54
N SER A 161 -1.00 -5.60 10.90
CA SER A 161 -0.41 -6.21 12.10
C SER A 161 1.10 -6.29 11.98
N MET A 162 1.60 -6.79 10.84
CA MET A 162 3.03 -6.93 10.58
C MET A 162 3.76 -5.59 10.59
N SER A 163 3.22 -4.60 9.90
CA SER A 163 3.84 -3.28 9.79
C SER A 163 3.84 -2.55 11.14
N GLN A 164 2.80 -2.70 11.96
CA GLN A 164 2.80 -2.13 13.31
C GLN A 164 3.85 -2.79 14.22
N ILE A 165 4.03 -4.11 14.16
CA ILE A 165 5.10 -4.80 14.91
C ILE A 165 6.47 -4.33 14.44
N PHE A 166 6.67 -4.22 13.13
CA PHE A 166 7.92 -3.70 12.57
C PHE A 166 8.20 -2.27 13.04
N ALA A 167 7.20 -1.39 12.96
CA ALA A 167 7.31 0.01 13.38
C ALA A 167 7.58 0.15 14.89
N LEU A 168 6.99 -0.71 15.73
CA LEU A 168 7.31 -0.79 17.15
C LEU A 168 8.78 -1.16 17.37
N ASN A 169 9.27 -2.20 16.69
CA ASN A 169 10.65 -2.66 16.82
C ASN A 169 11.66 -1.61 16.34
N LYS A 170 11.31 -0.82 15.32
CA LYS A 170 12.11 0.33 14.85
C LYS A 170 11.96 1.59 15.73
N GLY A 171 11.07 1.59 16.72
CA GLY A 171 10.80 2.76 17.56
C GLY A 171 10.07 3.90 16.85
N TRP A 172 9.44 3.63 15.71
CA TRP A 172 8.70 4.61 14.93
C TRP A 172 7.34 4.96 15.53
N ILE A 173 6.73 4.00 16.23
CA ILE A 173 5.48 4.18 16.98
C ILE A 173 5.65 3.65 18.40
N LYS A 174 4.83 4.12 19.33
CA LYS A 174 4.76 3.60 20.70
C LYS A 174 3.76 2.46 20.82
N LYS A 175 3.88 1.67 21.90
CA LYS A 175 2.99 0.53 22.18
C LYS A 175 1.52 0.95 22.28
N GLU A 176 1.26 2.15 22.79
CA GLU A 176 -0.09 2.70 22.97
C GLU A 176 -0.73 3.14 21.63
N GLU A 177 0.08 3.33 20.58
CA GLU A 177 -0.39 3.73 19.25
C GLU A 177 -0.84 2.54 18.40
N VAL A 178 -0.51 1.31 18.83
CA VAL A 178 -0.90 0.08 18.15
C VAL A 178 -2.39 -0.09 18.22
N LYS A 179 -3.03 -0.20 17.07
CA LYS A 179 -4.46 -0.46 16.94
C LYS A 179 -4.68 -1.87 16.43
N SER A 180 -5.72 -2.51 16.97
CA SER A 180 -6.25 -3.73 16.36
C SER A 180 -6.69 -3.39 14.94
N PRO A 181 -6.16 -4.06 13.90
CA PRO A 181 -6.47 -3.70 12.51
C PRO A 181 -7.83 -4.25 12.05
N SER A 182 -8.70 -4.68 12.98
CA SER A 182 -9.64 -5.78 12.77
C SER A 182 -10.68 -5.57 11.66
N MET A 183 -10.50 -6.29 10.56
CA MET A 183 -11.58 -6.99 9.85
C MET A 183 -11.54 -8.51 10.13
N PHE A 184 -10.98 -8.91 11.29
CA PHE A 184 -11.00 -10.29 11.73
C PHE A 184 -12.46 -10.69 12.06
N THR A 185 -13.11 -11.43 11.17
CA THR A 185 -14.39 -12.14 11.36
C THR A 185 -14.22 -13.30 12.36
N GLU A 186 -15.32 -13.94 12.79
CA GLU A 186 -15.30 -15.10 13.72
C GLU A 186 -14.33 -16.24 13.30
N LEU A 187 -14.06 -16.40 12.00
CA LEU A 187 -13.08 -17.37 11.48
C LEU A 187 -11.64 -17.03 11.89
N GLU A 188 -11.37 -15.74 12.13
CA GLU A 188 -10.06 -15.19 12.43
C GLU A 188 -9.80 -15.05 13.93
N GLU A 189 -10.81 -14.96 14.80
CA GLU A 189 -10.60 -15.14 16.25
C GLU A 189 -10.04 -16.53 16.57
N ASN A 190 -10.56 -17.57 15.89
CA ASN A 190 -10.09 -18.95 16.03
C ASN A 190 -8.67 -19.16 15.46
N ASN A 191 -8.26 -18.37 14.46
CA ASN A 191 -6.94 -18.46 13.84
C ASN A 191 -5.95 -17.39 14.32
N LYS A 192 -6.39 -16.43 15.14
CA LYS A 192 -5.59 -15.28 15.60
C LYS A 192 -4.34 -15.73 16.32
N GLU A 193 -4.46 -16.67 17.25
CA GLU A 193 -3.31 -17.22 17.98
C GLU A 193 -2.33 -17.89 17.02
N ARG A 194 -2.81 -18.74 16.09
CA ARG A 194 -1.97 -19.38 15.08
C ARG A 194 -1.28 -18.38 14.14
N ILE A 195 -1.96 -17.30 13.77
CA ILE A 195 -1.39 -16.22 12.96
C ILE A 195 -0.32 -15.48 13.78
N LEU A 196 -0.60 -15.12 15.03
CA LEU A 196 0.36 -14.45 15.91
C LEU A 196 1.58 -15.33 16.23
N GLU A 197 1.39 -16.63 16.42
CA GLU A 197 2.45 -17.63 16.59
C GLU A 197 3.29 -17.75 15.32
N TRP A 198 2.65 -17.87 14.16
CA TRP A 198 3.34 -17.88 12.88
C TRP A 198 4.14 -16.58 12.69
N MET A 199 3.55 -15.42 12.95
CA MET A 199 4.22 -14.11 12.90
C MET A 199 5.44 -14.05 13.83
N SER A 200 5.33 -14.62 15.02
CA SER A 200 6.43 -14.69 15.98
C SER A 200 7.54 -15.66 15.54
N SER A 201 7.21 -16.63 14.68
CA SER A 201 8.14 -17.61 14.13
C SER A 201 8.88 -17.14 12.86
N LEU A 202 8.37 -16.10 12.20
CA LEU A 202 9.02 -15.52 11.02
C LEU A 202 10.28 -14.77 11.48
N SER A 203 11.45 -15.18 10.98
CA SER A 203 12.70 -14.43 11.18
C SER A 203 12.55 -13.02 10.60
N GLN A 204 13.15 -12.00 11.23
CA GLN A 204 13.05 -10.61 10.76
C GLN A 204 13.41 -10.48 9.27
N ASP A 205 14.39 -11.27 8.80
CA ASP A 205 14.84 -11.32 7.40
C ASP A 205 13.79 -11.84 6.41
N LYS A 206 12.78 -12.59 6.87
CA LYS A 206 11.63 -13.06 6.07
C LYS A 206 10.39 -12.17 6.19
N LEU A 207 10.41 -11.26 7.16
CA LEU A 207 9.40 -10.22 7.37
C LEU A 207 9.74 -8.93 6.61
N LEU A 208 11.01 -8.76 6.27
CA LEU A 208 11.56 -7.61 5.60
C LEU A 208 11.52 -7.75 4.06
N PRO A 209 11.33 -6.64 3.32
CA PRO A 209 11.52 -6.61 1.87
C PRO A 209 13.00 -6.81 1.49
N THR A 210 13.24 -7.15 0.23
CA THR A 210 14.54 -7.37 -0.43
C THR A 210 15.59 -6.25 -0.27
N SER A 211 15.24 -5.13 0.36
CA SER A 211 16.07 -3.94 0.55
C SER A 211 16.55 -3.73 1.99
N ALA A 212 16.14 -4.56 2.94
CA ALA A 212 16.57 -4.43 4.34
C ALA A 212 17.85 -5.21 4.68
N ILE A 213 18.57 -5.70 3.67
CA ILE A 213 19.94 -6.19 3.81
C ILE A 213 20.83 -5.06 3.31
N ASP A 214 21.00 -4.02 4.13
CA ASP A 214 22.17 -3.14 4.19
C ASP A 214 21.80 -1.92 5.05
N ASP A 215 22.04 -2.06 6.35
CA ASP A 215 22.55 -1.02 7.26
C ASP A 215 23.19 -1.71 8.48
#